data_AF-A0A8H7RTM4-F1
#
_entry.id   AF-A0A8H7RTM4-F1
#
_cell.length_a   1.000
_cell.length_b   1.000
_cell.length_c   1.000
_cell.angle_alpha   90.00
_cell.angle_beta   90.00
_cell.angle_gamma   90.00
#
_symmetry.space_group_name_H-M   'P 1'
#
loop_
_entity.id
_entity.type
_entity.pdbx_description
1 polymer ?
#
loop_
_entity_poly.entity_id
_entity_poly.type
_entity_poly.pdbx_seq_one_letter_code
_entity_poly.pdbx_strand_id
1 'polypeptide(L)'
;SLEGALGKITSLTVRNPRQVLQVSEKKPSTTSTTTTTTSTTTTSSGSQEGGKQDQKQSVTKTNVPTETDRRRILKIVENIYLIVLELEQMRRQGAPKPKPGYEDDHEEVLEAWNMKYSEQCEKLWNSLRLLDSSDGTPLIISILSVAKGAKLIPRIVRHLTSDQNLTMLTVIIANFSRLFVCRHVIYPGSMVANAEEAKKQKFVTLDDVELFINMAAPPLLGLISEAPLQVINGLVKLFLEKNEIVSVARTKPGLAFLTMLLSRAEILKQGGQALHGPVAPSSDDLTQWQQEYNALFGLLQTHYASIFPSFYYLVPIQPNISAIQLSLGVDDMYVWQFLAAMAVGASMEQQHILVTEVRQREDTNFFFLYRERVMENIVLAHSNRFPAVQASQRLSNVNLFLHALGLDSSQVTLPR
;
A
#
# COMPACT_ATOMS: atom_id res chain seq x y z
N SER A 1 -21.73 -48.24 -21.16
CA SER A 1 -23.06 -47.59 -21.10
C SER A 1 -23.27 -47.10 -19.68
N LEU A 2 -23.02 -45.82 -19.39
CA LEU A 2 -23.84 -44.62 -19.68
C LEU A 2 -24.71 -44.22 -18.48
N GLU A 3 -24.03 -43.97 -17.36
CA GLU A 3 -24.57 -43.21 -16.24
C GLU A 3 -23.72 -41.93 -16.15
N GLY A 4 -24.32 -40.79 -16.49
CA GLY A 4 -23.62 -39.56 -16.82
C GLY A 4 -24.05 -38.38 -15.96
N ALA A 5 -23.09 -37.57 -15.54
CA ALA A 5 -23.32 -36.43 -14.66
C ALA A 5 -24.15 -35.33 -15.34
N LEU A 6 -25.35 -35.05 -14.81
CA LEU A 6 -25.99 -33.72 -14.80
C LEU A 6 -27.23 -33.74 -13.89
N GLY A 7 -27.16 -33.01 -12.77
CA GLY A 7 -28.26 -32.88 -11.82
C GLY A 7 -29.46 -32.11 -12.39
N LYS A 8 -30.65 -32.33 -11.80
CA LYS A 8 -31.93 -31.82 -12.30
C LYS A 8 -31.97 -30.28 -12.40
N ILE A 9 -32.26 -29.80 -13.61
CA ILE A 9 -32.59 -28.39 -13.90
C ILE A 9 -33.92 -27.98 -13.26
N THR A 10 -33.92 -26.88 -12.50
CA THR A 10 -35.15 -26.18 -12.07
C THR A 10 -35.25 -24.82 -12.78
N SER A 11 -36.33 -24.63 -13.52
CA SER A 11 -36.58 -23.43 -14.33
C SER A 11 -36.89 -22.18 -13.48
N LEU A 12 -36.26 -21.07 -13.85
CA LEU A 12 -36.71 -19.67 -13.73
C LEU A 12 -37.72 -19.29 -12.64
N THR A 13 -37.34 -18.36 -11.77
CA THR A 13 -38.29 -17.30 -11.36
C THR A 13 -37.59 -15.97 -11.08
N VAL A 14 -37.77 -15.01 -12.01
CA VAL A 14 -37.33 -13.62 -11.84
C VAL A 14 -38.38 -12.88 -10.99
N ARG A 15 -38.01 -12.39 -9.80
CA ARG A 15 -38.83 -11.48 -9.00
C ARG A 15 -37.98 -10.40 -8.31
N ASN A 16 -37.74 -9.30 -9.02
CA ASN A 16 -37.97 -7.93 -8.53
C ASN A 16 -37.78 -6.93 -9.68
N PRO A 17 -38.79 -6.12 -10.03
CA PRO A 17 -38.71 -5.19 -11.16
C PRO A 17 -37.82 -3.98 -10.82
N ARG A 18 -36.95 -3.57 -11.76
CA ARG A 18 -36.25 -2.28 -11.68
C ARG A 18 -37.20 -1.16 -12.12
N GLN A 19 -37.23 -0.05 -11.37
CA GLN A 19 -37.88 1.17 -11.83
C GLN A 19 -37.14 1.71 -13.06
N VAL A 20 -37.88 1.91 -14.15
CA VAL A 20 -37.38 2.58 -15.36
C VAL A 20 -37.44 4.08 -15.11
N LEU A 21 -36.29 4.74 -15.20
CA LEU A 21 -36.17 6.18 -15.03
C LEU A 21 -36.86 6.88 -16.23
N GLN A 22 -38.00 7.54 -16.00
CA GLN A 22 -38.68 8.31 -17.04
C GLN A 22 -37.89 9.58 -17.35
N VAL A 23 -37.24 9.61 -18.53
CA VAL A 23 -36.60 10.81 -19.07
C VAL A 23 -37.66 11.60 -19.84
N SER A 24 -38.12 12.70 -19.25
CA SER A 24 -39.02 13.64 -19.92
C SER A 24 -38.24 14.53 -20.88
N GLU A 25 -38.26 14.21 -22.17
CA GLU A 25 -37.82 15.14 -23.22
C GLU A 25 -38.79 16.32 -23.34
N LYS A 26 -38.30 17.56 -23.21
CA LYS A 26 -38.98 18.71 -23.83
C LYS A 26 -38.11 19.95 -24.04
N LYS A 27 -38.14 20.44 -25.28
CA LYS A 27 -37.85 21.79 -25.76
C LYS A 27 -38.85 22.05 -26.91
N PRO A 28 -39.18 23.30 -27.28
CA PRO A 28 -39.17 24.54 -26.50
C PRO A 28 -40.55 25.28 -26.59
N SER A 29 -40.53 26.57 -26.22
CA SER A 29 -41.41 27.68 -26.65
C SER A 29 -42.85 27.88 -26.09
N THR A 30 -43.02 29.09 -25.54
CA THR A 30 -44.13 30.07 -25.68
C THR A 30 -45.50 29.91 -25.01
N THR A 31 -45.67 30.73 -23.96
CA THR A 31 -46.70 31.79 -23.86
C THR A 31 -48.02 31.52 -23.11
N SER A 32 -48.47 32.59 -22.45
CA SER A 32 -49.83 32.95 -21.98
C SER A 32 -50.35 32.44 -20.62
N THR A 33 -50.36 33.40 -19.67
CA THR A 33 -51.61 34.00 -19.13
C THR A 33 -52.29 33.36 -17.89
N THR A 34 -51.97 33.94 -16.72
CA THR A 34 -52.98 34.46 -15.73
C THR A 34 -53.66 33.38 -14.85
N THR A 35 -53.98 33.56 -13.55
CA THR A 35 -54.27 34.76 -12.73
C THR A 35 -54.04 34.47 -11.23
N THR A 36 -53.64 35.49 -10.44
CA THR A 36 -53.98 35.73 -8.99
C THR A 36 -53.80 34.61 -7.92
N THR A 37 -53.59 34.90 -6.63
CA THR A 37 -53.94 36.09 -5.82
C THR A 37 -52.99 36.23 -4.62
N THR A 38 -52.64 37.48 -4.25
CA THR A 38 -52.43 38.06 -2.89
C THR A 38 -51.87 37.22 -1.72
N SER A 39 -51.06 37.74 -0.79
CA SER A 39 -50.98 39.12 -0.26
C SER A 39 -49.60 39.35 0.42
N THR A 40 -48.87 40.44 0.16
CA THR A 40 -48.66 41.63 1.04
C THR A 40 -48.18 41.31 2.48
N THR A 41 -47.17 41.95 3.09
CA THR A 41 -46.41 43.20 2.84
C THR A 41 -45.08 43.14 3.66
N THR A 42 -44.09 44.06 3.66
CA THR A 42 -44.04 45.49 3.25
C THR A 42 -42.64 45.96 2.75
N THR A 43 -42.63 47.19 2.28
CA THR A 43 -41.57 48.20 1.97
C THR A 43 -40.61 48.54 3.14
N SER A 44 -39.50 49.29 2.99
CA SER A 44 -39.13 50.33 2.00
C SER A 44 -37.59 50.48 1.81
N SER A 45 -37.07 50.47 0.57
CA SER A 45 -36.54 51.63 -0.19
C SER A 45 -35.11 52.13 0.11
N GLY A 46 -34.25 52.21 -0.92
CA GLY A 46 -32.96 52.92 -0.86
C GLY A 46 -32.02 52.54 -2.02
N SER A 47 -31.88 53.41 -3.02
CA SER A 47 -31.11 53.18 -4.25
C SER A 47 -29.60 53.42 -4.07
N GLN A 48 -28.73 52.63 -4.73
CA GLN A 48 -27.70 53.14 -5.67
C GLN A 48 -26.87 52.02 -6.34
N GLU A 49 -26.07 52.43 -7.34
CA GLU A 49 -25.33 51.61 -8.31
C GLU A 49 -24.06 50.95 -7.72
N GLY A 50 -23.57 49.86 -8.33
CA GLY A 50 -22.19 49.41 -8.07
C GLY A 50 -21.81 47.99 -8.51
N GLY A 51 -21.07 47.89 -9.62
CA GLY A 51 -19.89 47.02 -9.81
C GLY A 51 -19.84 45.56 -9.33
N LYS A 52 -19.78 44.64 -10.30
CA LYS A 52 -18.86 43.46 -10.39
C LYS A 52 -18.37 42.78 -9.09
N GLN A 53 -18.74 41.50 -8.89
CA GLN A 53 -17.81 40.35 -9.00
C GLN A 53 -18.48 39.02 -8.56
N ASP A 54 -18.56 38.05 -9.46
CA ASP A 54 -18.97 36.67 -9.15
C ASP A 54 -17.87 35.91 -8.40
N GLN A 55 -17.95 35.83 -7.06
CA GLN A 55 -17.16 34.85 -6.31
C GLN A 55 -17.80 33.46 -6.37
N LYS A 56 -17.43 32.69 -7.39
CA LYS A 56 -17.80 31.28 -7.51
C LYS A 56 -16.96 30.44 -6.54
N GLN A 57 -17.44 30.28 -5.30
CA GLN A 57 -16.80 29.42 -4.30
C GLN A 57 -16.63 27.99 -4.83
N SER A 58 -15.38 27.54 -4.91
CA SER A 58 -15.03 26.18 -5.32
C SER A 58 -15.32 25.22 -4.17
N VAL A 59 -16.45 24.52 -4.23
CA VAL A 59 -16.75 23.42 -3.30
C VAL A 59 -15.83 22.25 -3.62
N THR A 60 -14.91 21.95 -2.71
CA THR A 60 -13.97 20.84 -2.78
C THR A 60 -14.71 19.50 -2.81
N LYS A 61 -14.91 18.95 -4.01
CA LYS A 61 -15.53 17.64 -4.19
C LYS A 61 -14.64 16.54 -3.64
N THR A 62 -15.25 15.68 -2.83
CA THR A 62 -14.61 14.49 -2.26
C THR A 62 -14.22 13.50 -3.36
N ASN A 63 -12.98 13.00 -3.29
CA ASN A 63 -12.39 12.10 -4.29
C ASN A 63 -13.03 10.70 -4.29
N VAL A 64 -14.18 10.56 -4.95
CA VAL A 64 -14.65 9.29 -5.50
C VAL A 64 -14.27 9.29 -6.98
N PRO A 65 -13.38 8.38 -7.45
CA PRO A 65 -13.05 8.30 -8.86
C PRO A 65 -14.33 7.98 -9.66
N THR A 66 -14.55 8.68 -10.77
CA THR A 66 -15.78 8.47 -11.54
C THR A 66 -15.76 7.07 -12.17
N GLU A 67 -16.92 6.50 -12.49
CA GLU A 67 -16.97 5.18 -13.15
C GLU A 67 -16.19 5.18 -14.48
N THR A 68 -16.14 6.34 -15.16
CA THR A 68 -15.34 6.60 -16.35
C THR A 68 -13.85 6.40 -16.09
N ASP A 69 -13.33 6.90 -14.96
CA ASP A 69 -11.91 6.80 -14.60
C ASP A 69 -11.53 5.37 -14.26
N ARG A 70 -12.38 4.65 -13.50
CA ARG A 70 -12.17 3.22 -13.23
C ARG A 70 -12.17 2.41 -14.53
N ARG A 71 -13.09 2.69 -15.45
CA ARG A 71 -13.13 2.04 -16.78
C ARG A 71 -11.90 2.37 -17.62
N ARG A 72 -11.38 3.60 -17.54
CA ARG A 72 -10.13 4.03 -18.20
C ARG A 72 -8.91 3.27 -17.66
N ILE A 73 -8.76 3.19 -16.34
CA ILE A 73 -7.66 2.45 -15.69
C ILE A 73 -7.70 0.97 -16.09
N LEU A 74 -8.87 0.33 -16.09
CA LEU A 74 -9.01 -1.07 -16.51
C LEU A 74 -8.59 -1.31 -17.96
N LYS A 75 -8.93 -0.40 -18.90
CA LYS A 75 -8.47 -0.47 -20.29
C LYS A 75 -6.95 -0.32 -20.42
N ILE A 76 -6.34 0.56 -19.63
CA ILE A 76 -4.89 0.77 -19.60
C ILE A 76 -4.18 -0.49 -19.07
N VAL A 77 -4.67 -1.08 -17.98
CA VAL A 77 -4.15 -2.34 -17.42
C VAL A 77 -4.25 -3.47 -18.45
N GLU A 78 -5.33 -3.54 -19.24
CA GLU A 78 -5.45 -4.53 -20.31
C GLU A 78 -4.45 -4.30 -21.45
N ASN A 79 -4.24 -3.05 -21.87
CA ASN A 79 -3.24 -2.73 -22.90
C ASN A 79 -1.82 -3.13 -22.46
N ILE A 80 -1.43 -2.77 -21.23
CA ILE A 80 -0.15 -3.16 -20.63
C ILE A 80 -0.04 -4.69 -20.54
N TYR A 81 -1.13 -5.38 -20.18
CA TYR A 81 -1.17 -6.85 -20.14
C TYR A 81 -0.89 -7.49 -21.51
N LEU A 82 -1.41 -6.94 -22.59
CA LEU A 82 -1.16 -7.41 -23.96
C LEU A 82 0.29 -7.17 -24.40
N ILE A 83 0.85 -5.98 -24.15
CA ILE A 83 2.25 -5.68 -24.47
C ILE A 83 3.21 -6.62 -23.72
N VAL A 84 2.97 -6.87 -22.43
CA VAL A 84 3.76 -7.83 -21.62
C VAL A 84 3.63 -9.26 -22.15
N LEU A 85 2.46 -9.66 -22.67
CA LEU A 85 2.32 -10.98 -23.31
C LEU A 85 3.09 -11.08 -24.62
N GLU A 86 3.14 -10.03 -25.45
CA GLU A 86 3.95 -10.02 -26.67
C GLU A 86 5.46 -10.12 -26.35
N LEU A 87 5.94 -9.33 -25.39
CA LEU A 87 7.32 -9.37 -24.91
C LEU A 87 7.71 -10.76 -24.33
N GLU A 88 6.83 -11.38 -23.54
CA GLU A 88 7.06 -12.74 -23.06
C GLU A 88 7.03 -13.78 -24.18
N GLN A 89 6.18 -13.60 -25.19
CA GLN A 89 6.11 -14.51 -26.33
C GLN A 89 7.38 -14.43 -27.18
N MET A 90 7.90 -13.21 -27.43
CA MET A 90 9.20 -13.02 -28.08
C MET A 90 10.32 -13.69 -27.28
N ARG A 91 10.35 -13.52 -25.95
CA ARG A 91 11.36 -14.18 -25.09
C ARG A 91 11.25 -15.72 -25.09
N ARG A 92 10.04 -16.28 -25.23
CA ARG A 92 9.82 -17.74 -25.33
C ARG A 92 10.23 -18.32 -26.68
N GLN A 93 10.00 -17.58 -27.77
CA GLN A 93 10.48 -17.96 -29.10
C GLN A 93 12.02 -17.88 -29.17
N GLY A 94 12.60 -16.97 -28.38
CA GLY A 94 14.04 -16.75 -28.29
C GLY A 94 14.57 -15.91 -29.45
N ALA A 95 15.85 -15.55 -29.37
CA ALA A 95 16.56 -15.00 -30.50
C ALA A 95 16.62 -16.05 -31.63
N PRO A 96 16.52 -15.64 -32.91
CA PRO A 96 16.70 -16.55 -34.04
C PRO A 96 18.07 -17.22 -33.98
N LYS A 97 18.09 -18.54 -34.23
CA LYS A 97 19.32 -19.35 -34.21
C LYS A 97 20.05 -19.28 -35.54
N PRO A 98 21.40 -19.35 -35.56
CA PRO A 98 22.16 -19.37 -36.80
C PRO A 98 21.82 -20.62 -37.63
N LYS A 99 21.68 -20.42 -38.94
CA LYS A 99 21.63 -21.52 -39.91
C LYS A 99 23.05 -21.82 -40.37
N PRO A 100 23.47 -23.09 -40.45
CA PRO A 100 24.81 -23.42 -40.96
C PRO A 100 25.05 -22.83 -42.35
N GLY A 101 26.14 -22.09 -42.52
CA GLY A 101 26.52 -21.44 -43.79
C GLY A 101 25.90 -20.07 -44.07
N TYR A 102 25.15 -19.50 -43.12
CA TYR A 102 24.53 -18.17 -43.21
C TYR A 102 24.84 -17.36 -41.93
N GLU A 103 26.13 -17.11 -41.69
CA GLU A 103 26.61 -16.43 -40.47
C GLU A 103 26.40 -14.90 -40.56
N ASP A 104 26.72 -14.28 -41.71
CA ASP A 104 26.48 -12.84 -41.94
C ASP A 104 24.98 -12.48 -41.89
N ASP A 105 24.12 -13.23 -42.61
CA ASP A 105 22.66 -13.08 -42.57
C ASP A 105 22.07 -13.30 -41.15
N HIS A 106 22.76 -14.07 -40.30
CA HIS A 106 22.30 -14.32 -38.92
C HIS A 106 22.50 -13.11 -38.03
N GLU A 107 23.56 -12.34 -38.22
CA GLU A 107 23.83 -11.12 -37.45
C GLU A 107 22.76 -10.05 -37.72
N GLU A 108 22.45 -9.75 -39.00
CA GLU A 108 21.38 -8.80 -39.38
C GLU A 108 20.00 -9.23 -38.82
N VAL A 109 19.68 -10.52 -38.89
CA VAL A 109 18.40 -11.06 -38.37
C VAL A 109 18.34 -11.02 -36.83
N LEU A 110 19.48 -11.13 -36.14
CA LEU A 110 19.59 -10.98 -34.69
C LEU A 110 19.48 -9.51 -34.28
N GLU A 111 20.13 -8.59 -34.99
CA GLU A 111 19.99 -7.15 -34.78
C GLU A 111 18.54 -6.67 -34.98
N ALA A 112 17.88 -7.12 -36.05
CA ALA A 112 16.47 -6.80 -36.31
C ALA A 112 15.54 -7.32 -35.19
N TRP A 113 15.84 -8.50 -34.61
CA TRP A 113 15.11 -9.04 -33.47
C TRP A 113 15.34 -8.22 -32.19
N ASN A 114 16.60 -7.84 -31.91
CA ASN A 114 16.96 -6.97 -30.78
C ASN A 114 16.29 -5.60 -30.88
N MET A 115 16.31 -4.97 -32.06
CA MET A 115 15.65 -3.70 -32.32
C MET A 115 14.14 -3.79 -32.06
N LYS A 116 13.48 -4.84 -32.58
CA LYS A 116 12.04 -5.06 -32.36
C LYS A 116 11.71 -5.32 -30.88
N TYR A 117 12.55 -6.06 -30.16
CA TYR A 117 12.38 -6.31 -28.74
C TYR A 117 12.54 -5.02 -27.92
N SER A 118 13.56 -4.21 -28.23
CA SER A 118 13.79 -2.90 -27.62
C SER A 118 12.63 -1.93 -27.87
N GLU A 119 12.12 -1.88 -29.10
CA GLU A 119 10.94 -1.08 -29.46
C GLU A 119 9.69 -1.49 -28.65
N GLN A 120 9.52 -2.79 -28.36
CA GLN A 120 8.42 -3.26 -27.51
C GLN A 120 8.63 -2.97 -26.01
N CYS A 121 9.88 -2.99 -25.51
CA CYS A 121 10.20 -2.52 -24.17
C CYS A 121 9.92 -1.01 -24.02
N GLU A 122 10.26 -0.21 -25.03
CA GLU A 122 9.93 1.21 -25.07
C GLU A 122 8.42 1.45 -25.18
N LYS A 123 7.68 0.65 -25.96
CA LYS A 123 6.20 0.71 -25.98
C LYS A 123 5.60 0.38 -24.61
N LEU A 124 6.17 -0.57 -23.86
CA LEU A 124 5.77 -0.87 -22.48
C LEU A 124 6.03 0.33 -21.56
N TRP A 125 7.24 0.90 -21.60
CA TRP A 125 7.62 2.06 -20.79
C TRP A 125 6.74 3.28 -21.07
N ASN A 126 6.56 3.63 -22.33
CA ASN A 126 5.69 4.73 -22.78
C ASN A 126 4.19 4.47 -22.53
N SER A 127 3.79 3.23 -22.25
CA SER A 127 2.43 2.88 -21.80
C SER A 127 2.23 2.98 -20.29
N LEU A 128 3.30 2.82 -19.49
CA LEU A 128 3.27 2.97 -18.03
C LEU A 128 3.14 4.42 -17.58
N ARG A 129 3.59 5.39 -18.41
CA ARG A 129 3.38 6.84 -18.25
C ARG A 129 3.49 7.31 -16.80
N LEU A 130 4.59 6.96 -16.13
CA LEU A 130 4.69 7.03 -14.67
C LEU A 130 4.42 8.44 -14.10
N LEU A 131 4.71 9.48 -14.87
CA LEU A 131 4.54 10.89 -14.50
C LEU A 131 3.23 11.51 -15.01
N ASP A 132 2.47 10.84 -15.90
CA ASP A 132 1.16 11.34 -16.32
C ASP A 132 0.19 11.23 -15.15
N SER A 133 -0.21 12.38 -14.62
CA SER A 133 -1.26 12.49 -13.61
C SER A 133 -2.46 13.23 -14.18
N SER A 134 -3.54 12.51 -14.50
CA SER A 134 -4.80 13.13 -14.93
C SER A 134 -5.45 13.97 -13.83
N ASP A 135 -5.36 13.47 -12.58
CA ASP A 135 -6.05 14.01 -11.40
C ASP A 135 -5.07 14.17 -10.24
N GLY A 136 -3.81 14.53 -10.55
CA GLY A 136 -2.71 14.63 -9.60
C GLY A 136 -2.28 13.30 -8.96
N THR A 137 -2.87 12.16 -9.32
CA THR A 137 -2.42 10.81 -8.90
C THR A 137 -1.65 10.15 -10.05
N PRO A 138 -0.40 9.68 -9.84
CA PRO A 138 0.37 8.99 -10.89
C PRO A 138 -0.32 7.72 -11.38
N LEU A 139 -0.23 7.43 -12.68
CA LEU A 139 -0.88 6.27 -13.30
C LEU A 139 -0.51 4.94 -12.62
N ILE A 140 0.76 4.77 -12.20
CA ILE A 140 1.24 3.56 -11.53
C ILE A 140 0.52 3.27 -10.21
N ILE A 141 0.19 4.31 -9.42
CA ILE A 141 -0.56 4.17 -8.16
C ILE A 141 -2.00 3.69 -8.45
N SER A 142 -2.60 4.20 -9.52
CA SER A 142 -3.91 3.76 -10.00
C SER A 142 -3.89 2.33 -10.54
N ILE A 143 -2.84 1.92 -11.26
CA ILE A 143 -2.63 0.52 -11.71
C ILE A 143 -2.50 -0.43 -10.52
N LEU A 144 -1.72 -0.06 -9.49
CA LEU A 144 -1.54 -0.85 -8.27
C LEU A 144 -2.84 -1.04 -7.46
N SER A 145 -3.83 -0.15 -7.61
CA SER A 145 -5.17 -0.32 -7.00
C SER A 145 -6.03 -1.41 -7.66
N VAL A 146 -5.60 -1.97 -8.79
CA VAL A 146 -6.30 -3.04 -9.53
C VAL A 146 -5.55 -4.35 -9.35
N ALA A 147 -6.25 -5.40 -8.91
CA ALA A 147 -5.68 -6.73 -8.68
C ALA A 147 -4.88 -7.30 -9.88
N LYS A 148 -5.35 -7.09 -11.11
CA LYS A 148 -4.60 -7.48 -12.34
C LYS A 148 -3.35 -6.62 -12.57
N GLY A 149 -3.37 -5.35 -12.18
CA GLY A 149 -2.22 -4.44 -12.22
C GLY A 149 -1.14 -4.83 -11.20
N ALA A 150 -1.52 -5.11 -9.96
CA ALA A 150 -0.60 -5.61 -8.94
C ALA A 150 0.11 -6.91 -9.38
N LYS A 151 -0.63 -7.87 -9.97
CA LYS A 151 -0.10 -9.12 -10.54
C LYS A 151 0.79 -8.92 -11.78
N LEU A 152 0.77 -7.75 -12.42
CA LEU A 152 1.62 -7.44 -13.56
C LEU A 152 3.01 -6.92 -13.16
N ILE A 153 3.18 -6.36 -11.96
CA ILE A 153 4.43 -5.72 -11.53
C ILE A 153 5.66 -6.64 -11.67
N PRO A 154 5.66 -7.91 -11.20
CA PRO A 154 6.81 -8.82 -11.38
C PRO A 154 7.15 -9.12 -12.84
N ARG A 155 6.17 -8.99 -13.75
CA ARG A 155 6.35 -9.22 -15.18
C ARG A 155 6.92 -7.96 -15.83
N ILE A 156 6.39 -6.78 -15.50
CA ILE A 156 6.88 -5.48 -15.97
C ILE A 156 8.35 -5.27 -15.59
N VAL A 157 8.70 -5.42 -14.30
CA VAL A 157 10.06 -5.16 -13.77
C VAL A 157 11.15 -5.93 -14.54
N ARG A 158 10.85 -7.13 -15.03
CA ARG A 158 11.76 -8.00 -15.80
C ARG A 158 12.07 -7.51 -17.22
N HIS A 159 11.32 -6.54 -17.74
CA HIS A 159 11.49 -5.98 -19.09
C HIS A 159 11.99 -4.53 -19.07
N LEU A 160 12.02 -3.89 -17.90
CA LEU A 160 12.54 -2.52 -17.71
C LEU A 160 14.04 -2.53 -17.43
N THR A 161 14.73 -1.46 -17.82
CA THR A 161 16.14 -1.23 -17.45
C THR A 161 16.27 -0.88 -15.96
N SER A 162 17.49 -0.93 -15.41
CA SER A 162 17.74 -0.55 -14.01
C SER A 162 17.27 0.87 -13.68
N ASP A 163 17.50 1.83 -14.57
CA ASP A 163 17.09 3.23 -14.39
C ASP A 163 15.57 3.42 -14.49
N GLN A 164 14.92 2.69 -15.40
CA GLN A 164 13.45 2.65 -15.51
C GLN A 164 12.82 2.04 -14.26
N ASN A 165 13.39 0.95 -13.74
CA ASN A 165 12.98 0.30 -12.51
C ASN A 165 13.17 1.21 -11.28
N LEU A 166 14.31 1.88 -11.16
CA LEU A 166 14.57 2.87 -10.10
C LEU A 166 13.59 4.06 -10.20
N THR A 167 13.33 4.56 -11.39
CA THR A 167 12.35 5.64 -11.63
C THR A 167 10.94 5.20 -11.22
N MET A 168 10.51 3.97 -11.56
CA MET A 168 9.22 3.43 -11.14
C MET A 168 9.12 3.29 -9.60
N LEU A 169 10.16 2.73 -8.97
CA LEU A 169 10.25 2.61 -7.52
C LEU A 169 10.17 3.99 -6.83
N THR A 170 10.89 4.98 -7.36
CA THR A 170 10.93 6.36 -6.87
C THR A 170 9.55 7.02 -6.94
N VAL A 171 8.81 6.87 -8.04
CA VAL A 171 7.43 7.40 -8.17
C VAL A 171 6.45 6.73 -7.20
N ILE A 172 6.61 5.42 -6.96
CA ILE A 172 5.81 4.66 -6.00
C ILE A 172 6.10 5.13 -4.56
N ILE A 173 7.37 5.30 -4.20
CA ILE A 173 7.81 5.79 -2.88
C ILE A 173 7.34 7.22 -2.64
N ALA A 174 7.46 8.11 -3.63
CA ALA A 174 6.98 9.49 -3.53
C ALA A 174 5.45 9.63 -3.36
N ASN A 175 4.68 8.56 -3.59
CA ASN A 175 3.22 8.55 -3.47
C ASN A 175 2.72 7.39 -2.60
N PHE A 176 3.56 6.85 -1.72
CA PHE A 176 3.31 5.61 -1.00
C PHE A 176 2.06 5.71 -0.10
N SER A 177 1.89 6.83 0.60
CA SER A 177 0.70 7.18 1.41
C SER A 177 -0.61 7.21 0.63
N ARG A 178 -0.57 7.29 -0.70
CA ARG A 178 -1.74 7.34 -1.59
C ARG A 178 -2.12 5.97 -2.16
N LEU A 179 -1.28 4.95 -1.96
CA LEU A 179 -1.58 3.57 -2.35
C LEU A 179 -2.88 3.10 -1.70
N PHE A 180 -3.66 2.31 -2.43
CA PHE A 180 -4.92 1.76 -1.95
C PHE A 180 -4.74 0.89 -0.69
N VAL A 181 -3.59 0.23 -0.55
CA VAL A 181 -3.26 -0.65 0.58
C VAL A 181 -2.77 0.08 1.84
N CYS A 182 -2.50 1.38 1.76
CA CYS A 182 -2.10 2.21 2.89
C CYS A 182 -3.34 2.78 3.61
N ARG A 183 -4.23 1.88 4.07
CA ARG A 183 -5.58 2.17 4.58
C ARG A 183 -5.91 1.28 5.77
N HIS A 184 -6.99 1.61 6.48
CA HIS A 184 -7.48 0.77 7.59
C HIS A 184 -7.95 -0.58 7.07
N VAL A 185 -7.46 -1.67 7.68
CA VAL A 185 -7.67 -3.03 7.19
C VAL A 185 -8.93 -3.62 7.80
N ILE A 186 -9.83 -4.12 6.96
CA ILE A 186 -10.96 -4.96 7.38
C ILE A 186 -10.47 -6.42 7.40
N TYR A 187 -10.44 -7.01 8.59
CA TYR A 187 -10.00 -8.39 8.80
C TYR A 187 -11.14 -9.39 8.51
N PRO A 188 -10.82 -10.62 8.07
CA PRO A 188 -11.83 -11.66 7.87
C PRO A 188 -12.68 -11.89 9.12
N GLY A 189 -14.00 -12.03 8.94
CA GLY A 189 -14.93 -12.17 10.06
C GLY A 189 -15.24 -10.88 10.83
N SER A 190 -14.79 -9.71 10.35
CA SER A 190 -15.11 -8.39 10.92
C SER A 190 -15.78 -7.45 9.91
N MET A 191 -16.54 -6.48 10.42
CA MET A 191 -17.12 -5.38 9.63
C MET A 191 -16.90 -4.04 10.32
N VAL A 192 -17.00 -2.93 9.58
CA VAL A 192 -16.83 -1.58 10.14
C VAL A 192 -17.97 -1.29 11.14
N ALA A 193 -17.62 -0.80 12.32
CA ALA A 193 -18.53 -0.71 13.48
C ALA A 193 -19.77 0.16 13.23
N ASN A 194 -19.64 1.25 12.48
CA ASN A 194 -20.77 2.11 12.12
C ASN A 194 -20.61 2.77 10.74
N ALA A 195 -21.74 3.25 10.20
CA ALA A 195 -21.81 3.88 8.88
C ALA A 195 -21.21 5.30 8.82
N GLU A 196 -20.80 5.89 9.96
CA GLU A 196 -20.07 7.16 9.97
C GLU A 196 -18.57 6.98 9.87
N GLU A 197 -17.99 6.03 10.61
CA GLU A 197 -16.59 5.60 10.46
C GLU A 197 -16.32 5.12 9.05
N ALA A 198 -17.25 4.33 8.48
CA ALA A 198 -17.26 3.93 7.07
C ALA A 198 -17.19 5.11 6.06
N LYS A 199 -17.59 6.32 6.46
CA LYS A 199 -17.52 7.55 5.66
C LYS A 199 -16.31 8.43 6.00
N LYS A 200 -15.89 8.44 7.27
CA LYS A 200 -14.77 9.26 7.79
C LYS A 200 -13.41 8.65 7.40
N GLN A 201 -13.31 7.32 7.39
CA GLN A 201 -12.08 6.58 7.12
C GLN A 201 -12.14 5.84 5.79
N LYS A 202 -10.96 5.60 5.19
CA LYS A 202 -10.82 4.77 3.99
C LYS A 202 -10.37 3.38 4.41
N PHE A 203 -11.06 2.37 3.91
CA PHE A 203 -10.82 0.96 4.22
C PHE A 203 -10.25 0.19 3.03
N VAL A 204 -9.63 -0.95 3.33
CA VAL A 204 -9.13 -1.97 2.40
C VAL A 204 -9.36 -3.36 3.01
N THR A 205 -9.57 -4.39 2.20
CA THR A 205 -9.69 -5.76 2.72
C THR A 205 -8.31 -6.35 3.02
N LEU A 206 -8.21 -7.29 3.96
CA LEU A 206 -6.95 -8.01 4.18
C LEU A 206 -6.47 -8.71 2.90
N ASP A 207 -7.37 -9.32 2.12
CA ASP A 207 -7.05 -10.02 0.87
C ASP A 207 -6.40 -9.10 -0.19
N ASP A 208 -6.83 -7.84 -0.29
CA ASP A 208 -6.22 -6.84 -1.18
C ASP A 208 -4.81 -6.44 -0.71
N VAL A 209 -4.59 -6.34 0.61
CA VAL A 209 -3.27 -6.06 1.19
C VAL A 209 -2.33 -7.26 0.99
N GLU A 210 -2.80 -8.47 1.30
CA GLU A 210 -2.11 -9.73 1.04
C GLU A 210 -1.74 -9.87 -0.44
N LEU A 211 -2.65 -9.54 -1.36
CA LEU A 211 -2.38 -9.58 -2.79
C LEU A 211 -1.24 -8.63 -3.19
N PHE A 212 -1.20 -7.42 -2.65
CA PHE A 212 -0.10 -6.48 -2.90
C PHE A 212 1.22 -6.97 -2.30
N ILE A 213 1.20 -7.42 -1.03
CA ILE A 213 2.38 -7.93 -0.31
C ILE A 213 2.98 -9.17 -0.99
N ASN A 214 2.15 -10.06 -1.52
CA ASN A 214 2.62 -11.31 -2.12
C ASN A 214 2.97 -11.17 -3.61
N MET A 215 2.42 -10.19 -4.34
CA MET A 215 2.63 -10.04 -5.79
C MET A 215 3.42 -8.79 -6.18
N ALA A 216 3.07 -7.61 -5.67
CA ALA A 216 3.63 -6.35 -6.13
C ALA A 216 4.84 -5.90 -5.29
N ALA A 217 4.81 -6.14 -3.98
CA ALA A 217 5.91 -5.78 -3.08
C ALA A 217 7.22 -6.53 -3.37
N PRO A 218 7.26 -7.86 -3.59
CA PRO A 218 8.53 -8.60 -3.68
C PRO A 218 9.50 -8.10 -4.76
N PRO A 219 9.10 -7.82 -6.02
CA PRO A 219 10.04 -7.26 -7.00
C PRO A 219 10.46 -5.82 -6.64
N LEU A 220 9.60 -5.01 -6.02
CA LEU A 220 9.94 -3.64 -5.60
C LEU A 220 10.93 -3.63 -4.43
N LEU A 221 10.75 -4.54 -3.46
CA LEU A 221 11.69 -4.75 -2.36
C LEU A 221 13.01 -5.36 -2.86
N GLY A 222 12.98 -6.19 -3.91
CA GLY A 222 14.17 -6.69 -4.61
C GLY A 222 15.04 -5.54 -5.15
N LEU A 223 14.43 -4.58 -5.84
CA LEU A 223 15.12 -3.37 -6.32
C LEU A 223 15.76 -2.55 -5.18
N ILE A 224 15.12 -2.48 -4.00
CA ILE A 224 15.72 -1.86 -2.81
C ILE A 224 16.91 -2.69 -2.31
N SER A 225 16.78 -4.02 -2.26
CA SER A 225 17.82 -4.92 -1.73
C SER A 225 19.11 -4.94 -2.55
N GLU A 226 19.06 -4.57 -3.82
CA GLU A 226 20.23 -4.45 -4.71
C GLU A 226 20.84 -3.02 -4.71
N ALA A 227 20.08 -2.00 -4.34
CA ALA A 227 20.49 -0.60 -4.44
C ALA A 227 21.71 -0.24 -3.53
N PRO A 228 22.58 0.70 -3.95
CA PRO A 228 23.70 1.22 -3.17
C PRO A 228 23.24 2.26 -2.12
N LEU A 229 24.10 2.56 -1.13
CA LEU A 229 23.73 3.38 0.03
C LEU A 229 23.22 4.78 -0.34
N GLN A 230 23.86 5.44 -1.31
CA GLN A 230 23.43 6.75 -1.82
C GLN A 230 21.97 6.73 -2.34
N VAL A 231 21.57 5.65 -3.02
CA VAL A 231 20.19 5.47 -3.51
C VAL A 231 19.25 5.20 -2.33
N ILE A 232 19.66 4.39 -1.35
CA ILE A 232 18.86 4.15 -0.14
C ILE A 232 18.61 5.45 0.64
N ASN A 233 19.63 6.27 0.85
CA ASN A 233 19.49 7.60 1.47
C ASN A 233 18.47 8.47 0.72
N GLY A 234 18.60 8.55 -0.61
CA GLY A 234 17.66 9.30 -1.46
C GLY A 234 16.22 8.76 -1.40
N LEU A 235 16.05 7.43 -1.39
CA LEU A 235 14.74 6.80 -1.28
C LEU A 235 14.10 7.00 0.10
N VAL A 236 14.87 6.88 1.19
CA VAL A 236 14.35 7.12 2.55
C VAL A 236 13.96 8.59 2.71
N LYS A 237 14.84 9.52 2.35
CA LYS A 237 14.55 10.96 2.36
C LYS A 237 13.25 11.29 1.61
N LEU A 238 13.12 10.78 0.38
CA LEU A 238 11.92 10.95 -0.44
C LEU A 238 10.67 10.34 0.21
N PHE A 239 10.83 9.18 0.87
CA PHE A 239 9.76 8.53 1.62
C PHE A 239 9.29 9.43 2.77
N LEU A 240 10.22 9.99 3.56
CA LEU A 240 9.95 10.89 4.69
C LEU A 240 9.32 12.22 4.25
N GLU A 241 9.85 12.87 3.20
CA GLU A 241 9.38 14.18 2.74
C GLU A 241 8.01 14.16 2.05
N LYS A 242 7.64 13.05 1.39
CA LYS A 242 6.42 13.00 0.55
C LYS A 242 5.25 12.23 1.15
N ASN A 243 5.42 11.62 2.32
CA ASN A 243 4.40 10.79 2.94
C ASN A 243 4.13 11.16 4.39
N GLU A 244 2.89 10.96 4.82
CA GLU A 244 2.52 11.04 6.24
C GLU A 244 2.97 9.74 6.92
N ILE A 245 4.14 9.79 7.55
CA ILE A 245 4.88 8.61 8.05
C ILE A 245 4.14 7.89 9.19
N VAL A 246 3.40 8.60 10.03
CA VAL A 246 2.67 8.01 11.15
C VAL A 246 1.51 7.16 10.63
N SER A 247 0.76 7.63 9.63
CA SER A 247 -0.25 6.81 8.94
C SER A 247 0.38 5.63 8.19
N VAL A 248 1.46 5.86 7.44
CA VAL A 248 2.10 4.78 6.66
C VAL A 248 2.66 3.68 7.55
N ALA A 249 3.29 4.02 8.69
CA ALA A 249 3.80 3.06 9.67
C ALA A 249 2.70 2.24 10.37
N ARG A 250 1.43 2.62 10.27
CA ARG A 250 0.28 1.83 10.77
C ARG A 250 -0.18 0.75 9.77
N THR A 251 0.52 0.55 8.67
CA THR A 251 0.12 -0.33 7.56
C THR A 251 1.17 -1.41 7.30
N LYS A 252 0.72 -2.64 7.03
CA LYS A 252 1.60 -3.79 6.70
C LYS A 252 2.54 -3.48 5.52
N PRO A 253 2.10 -2.83 4.41
CA PRO A 253 2.99 -2.41 3.33
C PRO A 253 4.00 -1.34 3.76
N GLY A 254 3.59 -0.34 4.53
CA GLY A 254 4.48 0.73 5.01
C GLY A 254 5.61 0.19 5.87
N LEU A 255 5.29 -0.64 6.85
CA LEU A 255 6.30 -1.30 7.69
C LEU A 255 7.20 -2.22 6.88
N ALA A 256 6.69 -2.98 5.92
CA ALA A 256 7.53 -3.85 5.07
C ALA A 256 8.57 -3.05 4.25
N PHE A 257 8.17 -1.92 3.64
CA PHE A 257 9.09 -1.07 2.88
C PHE A 257 10.10 -0.34 3.78
N LEU A 258 9.65 0.22 4.91
CA LEU A 258 10.54 0.86 5.89
C LEU A 258 11.56 -0.13 6.46
N THR A 259 11.14 -1.35 6.82
CA THR A 259 12.02 -2.43 7.31
C THR A 259 13.06 -2.82 6.28
N MET A 260 12.69 -2.91 4.99
CA MET A 260 13.63 -3.22 3.92
C MET A 260 14.68 -2.11 3.72
N LEU A 261 14.26 -0.84 3.76
CA LEU A 261 15.16 0.31 3.65
C LEU A 261 16.16 0.36 4.84
N LEU A 262 15.67 0.19 6.07
CA LEU A 262 16.49 0.11 7.29
C LEU A 262 17.50 -1.04 7.24
N SER A 263 17.03 -2.26 6.98
CA SER A 263 17.90 -3.45 6.95
C SER A 263 18.95 -3.36 5.84
N ARG A 264 18.59 -2.88 4.65
CA ARG A 264 19.55 -2.68 3.56
C ARG A 264 20.62 -1.65 3.92
N ALA A 265 20.25 -0.52 4.53
CA ALA A 265 21.21 0.49 4.96
C ALA A 265 22.19 -0.03 6.02
N GLU A 266 21.70 -0.73 7.05
CA GLU A 266 22.57 -1.32 8.08
C GLU A 266 23.49 -2.41 7.53
N ILE A 267 23.01 -3.26 6.60
CA ILE A 267 23.86 -4.24 5.89
C ILE A 267 24.99 -3.53 5.12
N LEU A 268 24.68 -2.43 4.42
CA LEU A 268 25.68 -1.66 3.67
C LEU A 268 26.70 -0.98 4.59
N LYS A 269 26.24 -0.39 5.70
CA LYS A 269 27.07 0.24 6.75
C LYS A 269 28.02 -0.75 7.43
N GLN A 270 27.59 -2.00 7.63
CA GLN A 270 28.42 -3.07 8.21
C GLN A 270 29.41 -3.72 7.22
N GLY A 271 29.57 -3.16 6.01
CA GLY A 271 30.52 -3.66 5.03
C GLY A 271 29.96 -4.73 4.08
N GLY A 272 28.63 -4.82 3.94
CA GLY A 272 27.92 -5.78 3.07
C GLY A 272 28.21 -5.68 1.55
N GLN A 273 29.16 -4.82 1.13
CA GLN A 273 29.69 -4.76 -0.24
C GLN A 273 31.02 -5.54 -0.41
N ALA A 274 31.59 -6.12 0.65
CA ALA A 274 32.87 -6.83 0.60
C ALA A 274 32.93 -8.05 -0.35
N LEU A 275 31.81 -8.44 -0.98
CA LEU A 275 31.72 -9.57 -1.89
C LEU A 275 31.52 -9.19 -3.38
N HIS A 276 31.01 -7.99 -3.71
CA HIS A 276 30.71 -7.61 -5.09
C HIS A 276 30.80 -6.08 -5.35
N GLY A 277 31.93 -5.63 -5.90
CA GLY A 277 32.05 -4.31 -6.55
C GLY A 277 32.63 -3.18 -5.67
N PRO A 278 33.23 -2.14 -6.30
CA PRO A 278 34.09 -1.18 -5.58
C PRO A 278 33.33 0.02 -5.00
N VAL A 279 34.00 0.68 -4.04
CA VAL A 279 33.60 1.86 -3.25
C VAL A 279 32.91 1.49 -1.94
N ALA A 280 33.71 1.43 -0.86
CA ALA A 280 33.19 1.49 0.50
C ALA A 280 32.35 2.77 0.68
N PRO A 281 31.26 2.72 1.46
CA PRO A 281 30.35 3.86 1.60
C PRO A 281 31.11 5.11 2.06
N SER A 282 30.85 6.25 1.41
CA SER A 282 31.55 7.49 1.75
C SER A 282 31.18 7.95 3.16
N SER A 283 32.06 8.74 3.79
CA SER A 283 31.76 9.43 5.06
C SER A 283 30.46 10.22 4.99
N ASP A 284 30.18 10.76 3.81
CA ASP A 284 29.07 11.66 3.55
C ASP A 284 27.77 10.86 3.42
N ASP A 285 27.80 9.70 2.74
CA ASP A 285 26.66 8.76 2.69
C ASP A 285 26.30 8.21 4.07
N LEU A 286 27.30 7.89 4.90
CA LEU A 286 27.08 7.44 6.28
C LEU A 286 26.50 8.55 7.16
N THR A 287 26.94 9.79 6.95
CA THR A 287 26.42 10.96 7.67
C THR A 287 24.98 11.28 7.25
N GLN A 288 24.68 11.20 5.95
CA GLN A 288 23.31 11.31 5.42
C GLN A 288 22.41 10.20 5.98
N TRP A 289 22.87 8.95 5.98
CA TRP A 289 22.12 7.83 6.57
C TRP A 289 21.72 8.12 8.01
N GLN A 290 22.66 8.57 8.84
CA GLN A 290 22.39 8.88 10.24
C GLN A 290 21.38 10.04 10.42
N GLN A 291 21.39 11.03 9.52
CA GLN A 291 20.42 12.13 9.53
C GLN A 291 19.01 11.63 9.19
N GLU A 292 18.86 10.87 8.09
CA GLU A 292 17.55 10.35 7.66
C GLU A 292 17.01 9.30 8.65
N TYR A 293 17.86 8.47 9.24
CA TYR A 293 17.50 7.55 10.33
C TYR A 293 16.98 8.31 11.57
N ASN A 294 17.69 9.35 12.02
CA ASN A 294 17.25 10.17 13.16
C ASN A 294 15.94 10.92 12.86
N ALA A 295 15.73 11.36 11.61
CA ALA A 295 14.48 11.98 11.18
C ALA A 295 13.31 10.99 11.21
N LEU A 296 13.48 9.77 10.68
CA LEU A 296 12.50 8.69 10.81
C LEU A 296 12.18 8.36 12.28
N PHE A 297 13.21 8.25 13.12
CA PHE A 297 13.04 7.96 14.53
C PHE A 297 12.21 9.05 15.24
N GLY A 298 12.54 10.33 15.01
CA GLY A 298 11.84 11.46 15.60
C GLY A 298 10.40 11.62 15.13
N LEU A 299 10.10 11.26 13.87
CA LEU A 299 8.73 11.25 13.33
C LEU A 299 7.84 10.14 13.92
N LEU A 300 8.44 9.06 14.41
CA LEU A 300 7.72 7.93 15.02
C LEU A 300 7.74 7.94 16.55
N GLN A 301 8.54 8.81 17.18
CA GLN A 301 8.52 9.05 18.61
C GLN A 301 7.11 9.49 19.07
N THR A 302 6.69 9.01 20.24
CA THR A 302 5.32 9.04 20.78
C THR A 302 4.27 8.24 19.98
N HIS A 303 4.68 7.51 18.93
CA HIS A 303 3.78 6.81 18.03
C HIS A 303 4.12 5.33 17.82
N TYR A 304 5.21 4.80 18.40
CA TYR A 304 5.59 3.39 18.25
C TYR A 304 4.50 2.42 18.74
N ALA A 305 3.78 2.74 19.82
CA ALA A 305 2.64 1.91 20.28
C ALA A 305 1.48 1.87 19.26
N SER A 306 1.36 2.87 18.38
CA SER A 306 0.24 3.00 17.44
C SER A 306 0.40 2.20 16.15
N ILE A 307 1.59 1.69 15.85
CA ILE A 307 1.88 0.91 14.63
C ILE A 307 1.26 -0.49 14.65
N PHE A 308 0.94 -1.00 15.85
CA PHE A 308 0.23 -2.26 16.03
C PHE A 308 -1.21 -2.17 15.48
N PRO A 309 -1.74 -3.24 14.86
CA PRO A 309 -3.11 -3.29 14.36
C PRO A 309 -4.17 -2.78 15.34
N SER A 310 -4.84 -1.67 14.98
CA SER A 310 -6.02 -1.19 15.70
C SER A 310 -7.28 -1.86 15.17
N PHE A 311 -8.06 -2.44 16.08
CA PHE A 311 -9.38 -3.03 15.87
C PHE A 311 -10.54 -2.11 16.32
N TYR A 312 -10.26 -0.87 16.75
CA TYR A 312 -11.27 0.04 17.34
C TYR A 312 -12.51 0.26 16.44
N TYR A 313 -12.29 0.35 15.12
CA TYR A 313 -13.32 0.61 14.11
C TYR A 313 -14.01 -0.67 13.59
N LEU A 314 -13.78 -1.83 14.22
CA LEU A 314 -14.28 -3.13 13.76
C LEU A 314 -15.15 -3.83 14.79
N VAL A 315 -16.21 -4.47 14.31
CA VAL A 315 -17.10 -5.34 15.09
C VAL A 315 -17.09 -6.75 14.47
N PRO A 316 -17.01 -7.83 15.27
CA PRO A 316 -17.13 -9.20 14.77
C PRO A 316 -18.48 -9.44 14.08
N ILE A 317 -18.46 -10.11 12.92
CA ILE A 317 -19.68 -10.46 12.18
C ILE A 317 -20.46 -11.58 12.90
N GLN A 318 -19.74 -12.49 13.56
CA GLN A 318 -20.34 -13.60 14.31
C GLN A 318 -20.47 -13.22 15.79
N PRO A 319 -21.66 -13.31 16.41
CA PRO A 319 -21.87 -12.92 17.81
C PRO A 319 -21.11 -13.80 18.82
N ASN A 320 -20.64 -14.97 18.37
CA ASN A 320 -19.89 -15.93 19.19
C ASN A 320 -18.38 -15.61 19.26
N ILE A 321 -17.87 -14.70 18.43
CA ILE A 321 -16.46 -14.32 18.38
C ILE A 321 -16.30 -12.96 19.07
N SER A 322 -15.52 -12.91 20.15
CA SER A 322 -15.20 -11.64 20.80
C SER A 322 -14.18 -10.82 19.99
N ALA A 323 -14.16 -9.50 20.18
CA ALA A 323 -13.14 -8.62 19.59
C ALA A 323 -11.70 -9.01 20.02
N ILE A 324 -11.55 -9.61 21.21
CA ILE A 324 -10.29 -10.17 21.69
C ILE A 324 -9.89 -11.36 20.82
N GLN A 325 -10.80 -12.31 20.59
CA GLN A 325 -10.53 -13.48 19.74
C GLN A 325 -10.24 -13.10 18.27
N LEU A 326 -10.89 -12.04 17.76
CA LEU A 326 -10.56 -11.47 16.45
C LEU A 326 -9.12 -10.92 16.40
N SER A 327 -8.71 -10.14 17.41
CA SER A 327 -7.36 -9.55 17.45
C SER A 327 -6.26 -10.60 17.66
N LEU A 328 -6.56 -11.69 18.39
CA LEU A 328 -5.65 -12.83 18.57
C LEU A 328 -5.33 -13.59 17.28
N GLY A 329 -6.24 -13.57 16.30
CA GLY A 329 -6.08 -14.21 15.00
C GLY A 329 -5.24 -13.44 13.98
N VAL A 330 -4.77 -12.24 14.32
CA VAL A 330 -3.93 -11.41 13.44
C VAL A 330 -2.45 -11.60 13.76
N ASP A 331 -1.68 -11.88 12.70
CA ASP A 331 -0.23 -11.95 12.73
C ASP A 331 0.37 -10.54 12.79
N ASP A 332 1.16 -10.29 13.83
CA ASP A 332 1.87 -9.04 14.09
C ASP A 332 3.38 -9.13 13.79
N MET A 333 3.88 -10.24 13.24
CA MET A 333 5.32 -10.47 12.99
C MET A 333 5.99 -9.33 12.21
N TYR A 334 5.29 -8.73 11.24
CA TYR A 334 5.81 -7.61 10.45
C TYR A 334 6.05 -6.33 11.28
N VAL A 335 5.33 -6.15 12.40
CA VAL A 335 5.54 -5.06 13.35
C VAL A 335 6.82 -5.31 14.14
N TRP A 336 6.99 -6.54 14.64
CA TRP A 336 8.18 -6.93 15.39
C TRP A 336 9.46 -6.91 14.55
N GLN A 337 9.37 -7.29 13.27
CA GLN A 337 10.46 -7.14 12.29
C GLN A 337 10.87 -5.67 12.10
N PHE A 338 9.91 -4.75 11.98
CA PHE A 338 10.19 -3.32 11.89
C PHE A 338 10.84 -2.78 13.17
N LEU A 339 10.28 -3.09 14.34
CA LEU A 339 10.83 -2.65 15.63
C LEU A 339 12.25 -3.19 15.85
N ALA A 340 12.53 -4.44 15.45
CA ALA A 340 13.87 -5.01 15.48
C ALA A 340 14.84 -4.26 14.54
N ALA A 341 14.42 -3.95 13.31
CA ALA A 341 15.25 -3.19 12.37
C ALA A 341 15.55 -1.76 12.85
N MET A 342 14.57 -1.10 13.51
CA MET A 342 14.80 0.18 14.20
C MET A 342 15.78 0.02 15.37
N ALA A 343 15.63 -1.03 16.20
CA ALA A 343 16.50 -1.26 17.37
C ALA A 343 17.98 -1.46 17.00
N VAL A 344 18.28 -2.12 15.88
CA VAL A 344 19.66 -2.33 15.38
C VAL A 344 20.36 -1.02 15.00
N GLY A 345 19.63 -0.06 14.42
CA GLY A 345 20.17 1.27 14.05
C GLY A 345 20.20 2.28 15.20
N ALA A 346 19.52 2.00 16.32
CA ALA A 346 19.29 2.94 17.41
C ALA A 346 20.50 3.12 18.34
N SER A 347 20.70 4.35 18.83
CA SER A 347 21.55 4.64 19.98
C SER A 347 20.96 4.06 21.28
N MET A 348 21.75 3.95 22.35
CA MET A 348 21.26 3.45 23.65
C MET A 348 20.08 4.26 24.20
N GLU A 349 20.05 5.58 23.98
CA GLU A 349 18.93 6.45 24.35
C GLU A 349 17.69 6.18 23.51
N GLN A 350 17.86 6.03 22.19
CA GLN A 350 16.78 5.67 21.27
C GLN A 350 16.22 4.26 21.55
N GLN A 351 17.07 3.30 21.91
CA GLN A 351 16.65 1.97 22.37
C GLN A 351 15.84 2.04 23.66
N HIS A 352 16.25 2.87 24.63
CA HIS A 352 15.47 3.11 25.85
C HIS A 352 14.10 3.72 25.53
N ILE A 353 14.01 4.69 24.62
CA ILE A 353 12.75 5.29 24.15
C ILE A 353 11.86 4.23 23.50
N LEU A 354 12.39 3.41 22.56
CA LEU A 354 11.66 2.32 21.91
C LEU A 354 11.07 1.33 22.93
N VAL A 355 11.89 0.86 23.88
CA VAL A 355 11.45 -0.07 24.93
C VAL A 355 10.39 0.56 25.83
N THR A 356 10.55 1.85 26.15
CA THR A 356 9.60 2.60 26.99
C THR A 356 8.26 2.76 26.29
N GLU A 357 8.22 3.25 25.04
CA GLU A 357 6.97 3.45 24.31
C GLU A 357 6.24 2.14 23.96
N VAL A 358 6.96 1.08 23.63
CA VAL A 358 6.36 -0.25 23.36
C VAL A 358 5.85 -0.91 24.65
N ARG A 359 6.38 -0.51 25.82
CA ARG A 359 5.91 -0.96 27.15
C ARG A 359 4.77 -0.10 27.71
N GLN A 360 4.82 1.21 27.54
CA GLN A 360 4.04 2.20 28.29
C GLN A 360 2.90 2.78 27.44
N ARG A 361 1.75 2.10 27.46
CA ARG A 361 0.48 2.70 27.01
C ARG A 361 -0.25 3.33 28.20
N GLU A 362 0.04 4.60 28.49
CA GLU A 362 -0.55 5.31 29.64
C GLU A 362 -1.87 6.05 29.35
N ASP A 363 -2.34 6.09 28.10
CA ASP A 363 -3.60 6.78 27.75
C ASP A 363 -4.87 6.04 28.25
N THR A 364 -5.18 6.34 29.51
CA THR A 364 -6.49 6.73 30.07
C THR A 364 -7.76 6.39 29.25
N ASN A 365 -8.73 5.75 29.92
CA ASN A 365 -10.11 5.42 29.49
C ASN A 365 -10.37 4.21 28.56
N PHE A 366 -9.36 3.55 27.95
CA PHE A 366 -9.61 2.27 27.23
C PHE A 366 -8.62 1.15 27.64
N PHE A 367 -8.65 0.89 28.95
CA PHE A 367 -7.71 0.06 29.72
C PHE A 367 -7.63 -1.42 29.31
N PHE A 368 -8.68 -1.97 28.67
CA PHE A 368 -8.88 -3.42 28.56
C PHE A 368 -8.42 -4.11 27.25
N LEU A 369 -7.99 -3.38 26.21
CA LEU A 369 -7.77 -3.97 24.87
C LEU A 369 -6.34 -3.96 24.32
N TYR A 370 -5.43 -3.16 24.89
CA TYR A 370 -4.00 -3.14 24.51
C TYR A 370 -3.15 -2.72 25.72
N ARG A 371 -3.09 -3.52 26.78
CA ARG A 371 -2.16 -3.26 27.89
C ARG A 371 -0.95 -4.19 27.75
N GLU A 372 0.25 -3.63 27.85
CA GLU A 372 1.50 -4.36 28.07
C GLU A 372 1.95 -5.37 26.98
N ARG A 373 1.72 -5.15 25.67
CA ARG A 373 1.99 -6.12 24.58
C ARG A 373 3.23 -7.04 24.69
N VAL A 374 4.38 -6.56 25.20
CA VAL A 374 5.55 -7.41 25.49
C VAL A 374 5.29 -8.37 26.66
N MET A 375 4.90 -7.86 27.83
CA MET A 375 4.58 -8.68 29.00
C MET A 375 3.30 -9.51 28.76
N GLU A 376 2.33 -8.99 28.00
CA GLU A 376 1.15 -9.73 27.57
C GLU A 376 1.56 -10.92 26.69
N ASN A 377 2.32 -10.75 25.60
CA ASN A 377 2.75 -11.90 24.80
C ASN A 377 3.55 -12.93 25.62
N ILE A 378 4.39 -12.49 26.58
CA ILE A 378 5.15 -13.38 27.48
C ILE A 378 4.22 -14.09 28.51
N VAL A 379 3.35 -13.36 29.21
CA VAL A 379 2.37 -13.89 30.17
C VAL A 379 1.34 -14.79 29.49
N LEU A 380 0.85 -14.41 28.31
CA LEU A 380 -0.06 -15.23 27.51
C LEU A 380 0.65 -16.50 27.04
N ALA A 381 1.93 -16.45 26.67
CA ALA A 381 2.72 -17.63 26.30
C ALA A 381 3.01 -18.58 27.49
N HIS A 382 3.24 -18.04 28.69
CA HIS A 382 3.41 -18.84 29.92
C HIS A 382 2.09 -19.28 30.57
N SER A 383 0.99 -18.57 30.32
CA SER A 383 -0.34 -18.98 30.74
C SER A 383 -0.87 -20.07 29.83
N ASN A 384 -1.43 -21.15 30.39
CA ASN A 384 -1.95 -22.28 29.62
C ASN A 384 -3.33 -21.96 28.94
N ARG A 385 -3.50 -20.72 28.46
CA ARG A 385 -4.73 -20.17 27.85
C ARG A 385 -4.77 -20.30 26.32
N PHE A 386 -3.66 -20.71 25.69
CA PHE A 386 -3.52 -20.80 24.23
C PHE A 386 -3.03 -22.17 23.79
N PRO A 387 -3.29 -22.57 22.52
CA PRO A 387 -2.53 -23.64 21.88
C PRO A 387 -1.03 -23.31 21.90
N ALA A 388 -0.20 -24.26 22.35
CA ALA A 388 1.24 -24.05 22.55
C ALA A 388 1.97 -23.47 21.32
N VAL A 389 1.51 -23.78 20.11
CA VAL A 389 2.05 -23.25 18.85
C VAL A 389 1.89 -21.73 18.74
N GLN A 390 0.71 -21.19 19.08
CA GLN A 390 0.45 -19.74 19.03
C GLN A 390 1.23 -18.99 20.12
N ALA A 391 1.33 -19.58 21.31
CA ALA A 391 2.16 -19.08 22.40
C ALA A 391 3.64 -18.98 21.96
N SER A 392 4.19 -20.06 21.39
CA SER A 392 5.57 -20.11 20.91
C SER A 392 5.83 -19.12 19.78
N GLN A 393 4.89 -18.93 18.85
CA GLN A 393 5.04 -17.96 17.76
C GLN A 393 5.06 -16.51 18.29
N ARG A 394 4.16 -16.17 19.21
CA ARG A 394 4.12 -14.84 19.85
C ARG A 394 5.39 -14.54 20.65
N LEU A 395 5.92 -15.53 21.38
CA LEU A 395 7.19 -15.40 22.09
C LEU A 395 8.37 -15.23 21.10
N SER A 396 8.37 -15.95 19.99
CA SER A 396 9.37 -15.80 18.92
C SER A 396 9.34 -14.41 18.28
N ASN A 397 8.14 -13.86 18.04
CA ASN A 397 7.97 -12.50 17.52
C ASN A 397 8.56 -11.45 18.47
N VAL A 398 8.28 -11.54 19.77
CA VAL A 398 8.86 -10.65 20.80
C VAL A 398 10.38 -10.83 20.90
N ASN A 399 10.88 -12.07 20.87
CA ASN A 399 12.31 -12.36 20.93
C ASN A 399 13.09 -11.73 19.78
N LEU A 400 12.53 -11.64 18.57
CA LEU A 400 13.18 -10.95 17.45
C LEU A 400 13.56 -9.49 17.80
N PHE A 401 12.67 -8.78 18.50
CA PHE A 401 12.92 -7.42 18.96
C PHE A 401 13.87 -7.38 20.17
N LEU A 402 13.72 -8.29 21.14
CA LEU A 402 14.61 -8.34 22.30
C LEU A 402 16.05 -8.68 21.90
N HIS A 403 16.25 -9.62 20.98
CA HIS A 403 17.56 -10.04 20.48
C HIS A 403 18.26 -8.89 19.73
N ALA A 404 17.51 -8.05 19.01
CA ALA A 404 18.02 -6.82 18.40
C ALA A 404 18.49 -5.76 19.42
N LEU A 405 18.01 -5.85 20.67
CA LEU A 405 18.45 -5.03 21.81
C LEU A 405 19.52 -5.73 22.67
N GLY A 406 19.96 -6.94 22.31
CA GLY A 406 20.89 -7.74 23.13
C GLY A 406 20.25 -8.35 24.40
N LEU A 407 18.92 -8.37 24.48
CA LEU A 407 18.12 -8.93 25.58
C LEU A 407 17.47 -10.26 25.14
N ASP A 408 16.98 -11.06 26.10
CA ASP A 408 16.16 -12.24 25.81
C ASP A 408 14.94 -12.31 26.73
N SER A 409 13.83 -12.91 26.25
CA SER A 409 12.59 -13.01 27.04
C SER A 409 12.77 -13.79 28.34
N SER A 410 13.70 -14.76 28.38
CA SER A 410 14.02 -15.51 29.61
C SER A 410 14.57 -14.63 30.74
N GLN A 411 15.11 -13.46 30.41
CA GLN A 411 15.68 -12.50 31.36
C GLN A 411 14.64 -11.50 31.88
N VAL A 412 13.45 -11.44 31.28
CA VAL A 412 12.37 -10.54 31.68
C VAL A 412 11.61 -11.15 32.84
N THR A 413 11.94 -10.74 34.06
CA THR A 413 11.22 -11.15 35.27
C THR A 413 9.79 -10.64 35.24
N LEU A 414 8.83 -11.57 35.13
CA LEU A 414 7.41 -11.27 35.30
C LEU A 414 7.16 -10.81 36.75
N PRO A 415 6.45 -9.68 36.98
CA PRO A 415 5.93 -9.38 38.31
C PRO A 415 4.95 -10.48 38.73
N ARG A 416 5.09 -10.93 39.99
CA ARG A 416 4.24 -11.97 40.61
C ARG A 416 2.85 -11.44 40.95
#